data_AF-A0A933B8I1-F1
#
_entry.id   AF-A0A933B8I1-F1
#
_cell.length_a   1.000
_cell.length_b   1.000
_cell.length_c   1.000
_cell.angle_alpha   90.00
_cell.angle_beta   90.00
_cell.angle_gamma   90.00
#
_symmetry.space_group_name_H-M   'P 1'
#
loop_
_entity.id
_entity.type
_entity.pdbx_description
1 polymer ?
#
loop_
_entity_poly.entity_id
_entity_poly.type
_entity_poly.pdbx_seq_one_letter_code
_entity_poly.pdbx_strand_id
1 'polypeptide(L)'
;MKRILLPGLSGLYASTFLLQFGFSLVGIFIPLYIFKVTQGLGWVLAFYLVFNLTVLISTLPIARLVARFGSDWIAFSGTIPRVIFFVFLILADKDPAFFLWSAALWGLAVPLYWLPFHLSVVGSDHKLTFGQDAARINLVGKLATIAGPIIGGLIIQMTGFTPLYLLGLFLIIASALPLFFDKYEFKFPEISLKTLKENLPLKQMPRLFLGYFGAGMTTQVYDIIWPLYVFLLIGSYQFLGAITSISLLASFVLLILAGQLTDRFGRQIFRWSIPLNFINWLIRPILSGQLFLFLVDLAYQLVGIFVWVPLDGLSYYTAVRTKRLEFFLARELALHSGSFLATLMLIPLIASTIYRASPVINLSNLNWVLAFALGAFSLLLLGQLGFTKEEGLKSAATVLIRADGAVLMQHRDNKTSIVFPGYWCLPGGKVKMDEEPETAARRELQEETGYRASSLNLLAEETYLLPGGQKIARSIFWTTYDGQQKIECFEGKEMKFLKLDEMKTRDIYPGHEGFCQRALEKFKSS
;
A
#
# COMPACT_ATOMS: atom_id res chain seq x y z
N MET A 1 -14.03 -13.15 19.75
CA MET A 1 -14.32 -12.80 18.34
C MET A 1 -14.73 -11.35 18.10
N LYS A 2 -15.53 -10.68 18.95
CA LYS A 2 -16.00 -9.28 18.75
C LYS A 2 -14.92 -8.17 18.62
N ARG A 3 -13.62 -8.48 18.83
CA ARG A 3 -12.49 -7.53 18.71
C ARG A 3 -11.55 -7.79 17.51
N ILE A 4 -11.83 -8.81 16.69
CA ILE A 4 -10.89 -9.28 15.66
C ILE A 4 -11.26 -8.78 14.25
N LEU A 5 -12.55 -8.67 13.96
CA LEU A 5 -13.07 -8.18 12.67
C LEU A 5 -13.60 -6.76 12.82
N LEU A 6 -13.51 -5.97 11.75
CA LEU A 6 -14.12 -4.64 11.72
C LEU A 6 -15.65 -4.78 11.89
N PRO A 7 -16.28 -4.02 12.81
CA PRO A 7 -17.72 -4.08 13.03
C PRO A 7 -18.48 -3.78 11.73
N GLY A 8 -19.51 -4.57 11.44
CA GLY A 8 -20.37 -4.31 10.28
C GLY A 8 -19.89 -4.86 8.93
N LEU A 9 -18.80 -5.63 8.87
CA LEU A 9 -18.31 -6.20 7.60
C LEU A 9 -18.45 -7.72 7.54
N SER A 10 -19.36 -8.33 8.31
CA SER A 10 -19.43 -9.78 8.45
C SER A 10 -19.80 -10.52 7.17
N GLY A 11 -20.76 -10.01 6.38
CA GLY A 11 -21.14 -10.61 5.10
C GLY A 11 -20.01 -10.44 4.09
N LEU A 12 -19.40 -9.26 4.03
CA LEU A 12 -18.19 -9.02 3.23
C LEU A 12 -17.06 -9.99 3.58
N TYR A 13 -16.71 -10.15 4.86
CA TYR A 13 -15.66 -11.08 5.28
C TYR A 13 -15.99 -12.53 4.94
N ALA A 14 -17.24 -12.97 5.12
CA ALA A 14 -17.65 -14.33 4.74
C ALA A 14 -17.56 -14.55 3.22
N SER A 15 -17.99 -13.56 2.42
CA SER A 15 -17.81 -13.57 0.97
C SER A 15 -16.33 -13.63 0.59
N THR A 16 -15.51 -12.76 1.19
CA THR A 16 -14.05 -12.73 1.00
C THR A 16 -13.41 -14.07 1.32
N PHE A 17 -13.81 -14.73 2.41
CA PHE A 17 -13.27 -16.04 2.78
C PHE A 17 -13.53 -17.08 1.69
N LEU A 18 -14.79 -17.25 1.27
CA LEU A 18 -15.16 -18.23 0.25
C LEU A 18 -14.49 -17.93 -1.10
N LEU A 19 -14.45 -16.65 -1.48
CA LEU A 19 -13.82 -16.18 -2.70
C LEU A 19 -12.31 -16.51 -2.71
N GLN A 20 -11.60 -16.16 -1.64
CA GLN A 20 -10.16 -16.40 -1.51
C GLN A 20 -9.84 -17.89 -1.38
N PHE A 21 -10.67 -18.66 -0.69
CA PHE A 21 -10.53 -20.11 -0.62
C PHE A 21 -10.69 -20.74 -2.01
N GLY A 22 -11.74 -20.38 -2.75
CA GLY A 22 -11.98 -20.83 -4.12
C GLY A 22 -10.83 -20.53 -5.07
N PHE A 23 -10.29 -19.30 -5.04
CA PHE A 23 -9.13 -18.94 -5.86
C PHE A 23 -7.82 -19.60 -5.41
N SER A 24 -7.59 -19.76 -4.10
CA SER A 24 -6.35 -20.38 -3.59
C SER A 24 -6.25 -21.87 -3.91
N LEU A 25 -7.37 -22.56 -4.12
CA LEU A 25 -7.41 -23.94 -4.63
C LEU A 25 -6.79 -24.07 -6.02
N VAL A 26 -6.95 -23.04 -6.87
CA VAL A 26 -6.60 -23.12 -8.31
C VAL A 26 -5.45 -22.24 -8.73
N GLY A 27 -5.27 -21.09 -8.06
CA GLY A 27 -4.52 -19.95 -8.59
C GLY A 27 -3.07 -20.28 -8.95
N ILE A 28 -2.35 -20.92 -8.01
CA ILE A 28 -0.94 -21.29 -8.23
C ILE A 28 -0.76 -22.37 -9.32
N PHE A 29 -1.84 -23.06 -9.69
CA PHE A 29 -1.81 -24.12 -10.70
C PHE A 29 -2.26 -23.64 -12.08
N ILE A 30 -2.77 -22.42 -12.23
CA ILE A 30 -3.20 -21.87 -13.54
C ILE A 30 -2.06 -21.86 -14.57
N PRO A 31 -0.84 -21.34 -14.26
CA PRO A 31 0.28 -21.41 -15.20
C PRO A 31 0.61 -22.83 -15.62
N LEU A 32 0.53 -23.78 -14.68
CA LEU A 32 0.83 -25.20 -14.92
C LEU A 32 -0.24 -25.87 -15.78
N TYR A 33 -1.50 -25.50 -15.60
CA TYR A 33 -2.61 -26.01 -16.43
C TYR A 33 -2.49 -25.51 -17.87
N ILE A 34 -2.27 -24.21 -18.06
CA ILE A 34 -2.03 -23.62 -19.38
C ILE A 34 -0.84 -24.32 -20.04
N PHE A 35 0.26 -24.47 -19.31
CA PHE A 35 1.45 -25.15 -19.82
C PHE A 35 1.18 -26.62 -20.17
N LYS A 36 0.45 -27.35 -19.33
CA LYS A 36 0.09 -28.76 -19.58
C LYS A 36 -0.73 -28.92 -20.87
N VAL A 37 -1.74 -28.06 -21.09
CA VAL A 37 -2.63 -28.17 -22.26
C VAL A 37 -1.94 -27.70 -23.54
N THR A 38 -1.18 -26.60 -23.46
CA THR A 38 -0.64 -25.94 -24.67
C THR A 38 0.80 -26.31 -25.00
N GLN A 39 1.54 -26.90 -24.05
CA GLN A 39 2.98 -27.18 -24.14
C GLN A 39 3.84 -25.94 -24.46
N GLY A 40 3.29 -24.72 -24.25
CA GLY A 40 3.92 -23.48 -24.69
C GLY A 40 3.87 -22.39 -23.64
N LEU A 41 5.04 -21.87 -23.24
CA LEU A 41 5.12 -20.74 -22.31
C LEU A 41 4.57 -19.44 -22.88
N GLY A 42 4.54 -19.31 -24.21
CA GLY A 42 3.89 -18.19 -24.89
C GLY A 42 2.43 -18.02 -24.46
N TRP A 43 1.69 -19.12 -24.27
CA TRP A 43 0.30 -19.08 -23.80
C TRP A 43 0.17 -18.63 -22.36
N VAL A 44 1.11 -19.02 -21.48
CA VAL A 44 1.17 -18.54 -20.10
C VAL A 44 1.39 -17.03 -20.08
N LEU A 45 2.38 -16.53 -20.82
CA LEU A 45 2.64 -15.09 -20.89
C LEU A 45 1.48 -14.33 -21.53
N ALA A 46 0.90 -14.84 -22.62
CA ALA A 46 -0.26 -14.23 -23.28
C ALA A 46 -1.47 -14.15 -22.35
N PHE A 47 -1.73 -15.19 -21.56
CA PHE A 47 -2.77 -15.18 -20.53
C PHE A 47 -2.56 -14.03 -19.54
N TYR A 48 -1.37 -13.90 -18.95
CA TYR A 48 -1.12 -12.84 -17.98
C TYR A 48 -1.04 -11.44 -18.60
N LEU A 49 -0.65 -11.31 -19.87
CA LEU A 49 -0.73 -10.04 -20.60
C LEU A 49 -2.18 -9.61 -20.83
N VAL A 50 -3.03 -10.50 -21.32
CA VAL A 50 -4.46 -10.22 -21.54
C VAL A 50 -5.15 -9.91 -20.21
N PHE A 51 -4.84 -10.67 -19.15
CA PHE A 51 -5.32 -10.41 -17.81
C PHE A 51 -4.98 -8.98 -17.36
N ASN A 52 -3.70 -8.61 -17.32
CA ASN A 52 -3.28 -7.29 -16.83
C ASN A 52 -3.75 -6.15 -17.74
N LEU A 53 -3.75 -6.34 -19.06
CA LEU A 53 -4.28 -5.36 -20.00
C LEU A 53 -5.78 -5.11 -19.75
N THR A 54 -6.54 -6.18 -19.50
CA THR A 54 -7.96 -6.05 -19.19
C THR A 54 -8.19 -5.33 -17.88
N VAL A 55 -7.38 -5.59 -16.83
CA VAL A 55 -7.43 -4.80 -15.59
C VAL A 55 -7.16 -3.33 -15.87
N LEU A 56 -6.08 -3.01 -16.58
CA LEU A 56 -5.70 -1.62 -16.88
C LEU A 56 -6.79 -0.85 -17.63
N ILE A 57 -7.41 -1.47 -18.64
CA ILE A 57 -8.47 -0.85 -19.44
C ILE A 57 -9.79 -0.74 -18.65
N SER A 58 -10.12 -1.73 -17.82
CA SER A 58 -11.42 -1.80 -17.14
C SER A 58 -11.48 -1.05 -15.81
N THR A 59 -10.34 -0.84 -15.12
CA THR A 59 -10.31 -0.23 -13.78
C THR A 59 -10.93 1.17 -13.75
N LEU A 60 -10.64 2.03 -14.74
CA LEU A 60 -11.21 3.38 -14.80
C LEU A 60 -12.73 3.40 -15.07
N PRO A 61 -13.27 2.69 -16.08
CA PRO A 61 -14.71 2.52 -16.24
C PRO A 61 -15.40 1.99 -14.98
N ILE A 62 -14.82 0.98 -14.32
CA ILE A 62 -15.40 0.38 -13.12
C ILE A 62 -15.37 1.36 -11.94
N ALA A 63 -14.29 2.12 -11.75
CA ALA A 63 -14.26 3.17 -10.74
C ALA A 63 -15.41 4.18 -10.89
N ARG A 64 -15.80 4.51 -12.14
CA ARG A 64 -16.99 5.37 -12.39
C ARG A 64 -18.29 4.67 -12.04
N LEU A 65 -18.42 3.38 -12.35
CA LEU A 65 -19.59 2.59 -11.97
C LEU A 65 -19.73 2.52 -10.45
N VAL A 66 -18.63 2.32 -9.71
CA VAL A 66 -18.62 2.34 -8.25
C VAL A 66 -19.05 3.70 -7.70
N ALA A 67 -18.57 4.79 -8.28
CA ALA A 67 -19.01 6.14 -7.88
C ALA A 67 -20.51 6.36 -8.11
N ARG A 68 -21.07 5.81 -9.21
CA ARG A 68 -22.47 6.02 -9.59
C ARG A 68 -23.46 5.09 -8.87
N PHE A 69 -23.10 3.81 -8.72
CA PHE A 69 -24.01 2.75 -8.25
C PHE A 69 -23.69 2.24 -6.85
N GLY A 70 -22.58 2.67 -6.24
CA GLY A 70 -22.14 2.20 -4.92
C GLY A 70 -21.24 0.96 -5.00
N SER A 71 -20.60 0.61 -3.88
CA SER A 71 -19.64 -0.49 -3.78
C SER A 71 -20.27 -1.87 -3.97
N ASP A 72 -21.39 -2.14 -3.30
CA ASP A 72 -21.86 -3.51 -3.07
C ASP A 72 -22.42 -4.15 -4.33
N TRP A 73 -23.25 -3.44 -5.08
CA TRP A 73 -23.78 -3.91 -6.36
C TRP A 73 -22.67 -4.17 -7.39
N ILE A 74 -21.64 -3.33 -7.39
CA ILE A 74 -20.50 -3.52 -8.28
C ILE A 74 -19.66 -4.73 -7.84
N ALA A 75 -19.41 -4.88 -6.54
CA ALA A 75 -18.74 -6.06 -5.96
C ALA A 75 -19.46 -7.36 -6.34
N PHE A 76 -20.77 -7.38 -6.17
CA PHE A 76 -21.64 -8.49 -6.50
C PHE A 76 -21.58 -8.83 -8.00
N SER A 77 -21.66 -7.82 -8.88
CA SER A 77 -21.61 -8.00 -10.33
C SER A 77 -20.32 -8.70 -10.79
N GLY A 78 -19.23 -8.56 -10.04
CA GLY A 78 -17.96 -9.26 -10.27
C GLY A 78 -18.05 -10.79 -10.20
N THR A 79 -19.11 -11.36 -9.62
CA THR A 79 -19.31 -12.81 -9.56
C THR A 79 -19.55 -13.39 -10.96
N ILE A 80 -20.26 -12.67 -11.84
CA ILE A 80 -20.60 -13.13 -13.19
C ILE A 80 -19.33 -13.40 -14.03
N PRO A 81 -18.40 -12.44 -14.22
CA PRO A 81 -17.19 -12.72 -14.98
C PRO A 81 -16.31 -13.81 -14.33
N ARG A 82 -16.34 -13.99 -13.00
CA ARG A 82 -15.61 -15.10 -12.34
C ARG A 82 -16.20 -16.46 -12.67
N VAL A 83 -17.52 -16.59 -12.65
CA VAL A 83 -18.21 -17.83 -13.03
C VAL A 83 -17.85 -18.20 -14.47
N ILE A 84 -17.93 -17.24 -15.39
CA ILE A 84 -17.59 -17.48 -16.81
C ILE A 84 -16.09 -17.79 -16.96
N PHE A 85 -15.22 -17.13 -16.18
CA PHE A 85 -13.79 -17.45 -16.13
C PHE A 85 -13.53 -18.92 -15.81
N PHE A 86 -14.17 -19.47 -14.76
CA PHE A 86 -14.02 -20.89 -14.40
C PHE A 86 -14.57 -21.82 -15.47
N VAL A 87 -15.71 -21.49 -16.09
CA VAL A 87 -16.27 -22.26 -17.21
C VAL A 87 -15.28 -22.28 -18.37
N PHE A 88 -14.67 -21.16 -18.73
CA PHE A 88 -13.69 -21.10 -19.81
C PHE A 88 -12.38 -21.81 -19.48
N LEU A 89 -11.92 -21.81 -18.22
CA LEU A 89 -10.80 -22.67 -17.82
C LEU A 89 -11.11 -24.16 -18.03
N ILE A 90 -12.32 -24.61 -17.71
CA ILE A 90 -12.73 -26.00 -17.95
C ILE A 90 -12.78 -26.31 -19.46
N LEU A 91 -13.28 -25.38 -20.28
CA LEU A 91 -13.36 -25.55 -21.73
C LEU A 91 -12.01 -25.45 -22.44
N ALA A 92 -10.99 -24.86 -21.81
CA ALA A 92 -9.67 -24.65 -22.41
C ALA A 92 -8.92 -25.93 -22.77
N ASP A 93 -9.27 -27.07 -22.17
CA ASP A 93 -8.73 -28.39 -22.55
C ASP A 93 -9.21 -28.82 -23.95
N LYS A 94 -10.33 -28.27 -24.43
CA LYS A 94 -10.88 -28.54 -25.77
C LYS A 94 -10.37 -27.55 -26.82
N ASP A 95 -10.21 -26.29 -26.45
CA ASP A 95 -9.68 -25.22 -27.30
C ASP A 95 -8.86 -24.23 -26.44
N PRO A 96 -7.53 -24.16 -26.64
CA PRO A 96 -6.66 -23.23 -25.92
C PRO A 96 -7.06 -21.76 -26.01
N ALA A 97 -7.84 -21.35 -27.02
CA ALA A 97 -8.32 -19.96 -27.14
C ALA A 97 -9.14 -19.52 -25.91
N PHE A 98 -9.83 -20.46 -25.23
CA PHE A 98 -10.55 -20.16 -24.00
C PHE A 98 -9.65 -19.67 -22.86
N PHE A 99 -8.34 -19.94 -22.88
CA PHE A 99 -7.41 -19.34 -21.92
C PHE A 99 -7.39 -17.82 -22.01
N LEU A 100 -7.35 -17.25 -23.21
CA LEU A 100 -7.31 -15.79 -23.38
C LEU A 100 -8.64 -15.14 -22.98
N TRP A 101 -9.76 -15.79 -23.30
CA TRP A 101 -11.07 -15.34 -22.85
C TRP A 101 -11.21 -15.39 -21.32
N SER A 102 -10.74 -16.47 -20.70
CA SER A 102 -10.73 -16.60 -19.24
C SER A 102 -9.83 -15.54 -18.60
N ALA A 103 -8.65 -15.25 -19.18
CA ALA A 103 -7.77 -14.19 -18.71
C ALA A 103 -8.47 -12.81 -18.72
N ALA A 104 -9.16 -12.48 -19.81
CA ALA A 104 -9.90 -11.22 -19.92
C ALA A 104 -11.00 -11.13 -18.85
N LEU A 105 -11.76 -12.21 -18.63
CA LEU A 105 -12.81 -12.25 -17.62
C LEU A 105 -12.27 -12.14 -16.20
N TRP A 106 -11.13 -12.78 -15.90
CA TRP A 106 -10.48 -12.63 -14.61
C TRP A 106 -9.97 -11.19 -14.42
N GLY A 107 -9.36 -10.61 -15.46
CA GLY A 107 -8.89 -9.23 -15.44
C GLY A 107 -10.04 -8.22 -15.25
N LEU A 108 -11.21 -8.48 -15.82
CA LEU A 108 -12.42 -7.67 -15.59
C LEU A 108 -12.93 -7.83 -14.14
N ALA A 109 -12.86 -9.04 -13.60
CA ALA A 109 -13.34 -9.34 -12.25
C ALA A 109 -12.51 -8.71 -11.13
N VAL A 110 -11.22 -8.40 -11.36
CA VAL A 110 -10.32 -7.81 -10.35
C VAL A 110 -10.82 -6.45 -9.85
N PRO A 111 -10.94 -5.40 -10.70
CA PRO A 111 -11.41 -4.09 -10.25
C PRO A 111 -12.88 -4.11 -9.81
N LEU A 112 -13.70 -5.05 -10.30
CA LEU A 112 -15.08 -5.21 -9.82
C LEU A 112 -15.16 -5.59 -8.35
N TYR A 113 -14.15 -6.22 -7.76
CA TYR A 113 -14.14 -6.59 -6.34
C TYR A 113 -13.19 -5.75 -5.49
N TRP A 114 -11.95 -5.58 -5.92
CA TRP A 114 -10.94 -4.94 -5.07
C TRP A 114 -11.21 -3.45 -4.84
N LEU A 115 -11.72 -2.72 -5.85
CA LEU A 115 -12.10 -1.32 -5.66
C LEU A 115 -13.25 -1.19 -4.63
N PRO A 116 -14.41 -1.84 -4.80
CA PRO A 116 -15.45 -1.85 -3.77
C PRO A 116 -14.97 -2.31 -2.39
N PHE A 117 -14.18 -3.38 -2.32
CA PHE A 117 -13.67 -3.93 -1.07
C PHE A 117 -12.85 -2.89 -0.31
N HIS A 118 -11.83 -2.31 -0.97
CA HIS A 118 -10.95 -1.33 -0.34
C HIS A 118 -11.72 -0.07 0.09
N LEU A 119 -12.67 0.39 -0.73
CA LEU A 119 -13.53 1.53 -0.42
C LEU A 119 -14.46 1.27 0.75
N SER A 120 -15.01 0.07 0.86
CA SER A 120 -15.87 -0.33 1.99
C SER A 120 -15.08 -0.36 3.30
N VAL A 121 -13.85 -0.88 3.25
CA VAL A 121 -12.93 -0.88 4.40
C VAL A 121 -12.63 0.54 4.89
N VAL A 122 -12.26 1.46 4.00
CA VAL A 122 -11.99 2.86 4.38
C VAL A 122 -13.26 3.70 4.62
N GLY A 123 -14.41 3.19 4.19
CA GLY A 123 -15.74 3.78 4.38
C GLY A 123 -16.30 3.58 5.79
N SER A 124 -15.85 2.53 6.50
CA SER A 124 -16.34 2.20 7.84
C SER A 124 -16.09 3.32 8.88
N ASP A 125 -16.97 3.42 9.88
CA ASP A 125 -16.86 4.38 11.00
C ASP A 125 -15.66 4.12 11.92
N HIS A 126 -14.94 3.03 11.70
CA HIS A 126 -13.75 2.67 12.45
C HIS A 126 -12.57 3.57 12.06
N LYS A 127 -11.93 4.17 13.06
CA LYS A 127 -10.72 4.98 12.84
C LYS A 127 -9.53 4.06 12.54
N LEU A 128 -9.26 3.88 11.25
CA LEU A 128 -8.17 3.03 10.76
C LEU A 128 -6.79 3.48 11.28
N THR A 129 -6.02 2.52 11.76
CA THR A 129 -4.60 2.63 12.13
C THR A 129 -3.69 2.11 11.02
N PHE A 130 -2.37 2.16 11.22
CA PHE A 130 -1.39 1.85 10.17
C PHE A 130 -1.20 0.33 10.01
N GLY A 131 -0.58 -0.35 10.98
CA GLY A 131 -0.16 -1.75 10.88
C GLY A 131 -1.16 -2.78 11.39
N GLN A 132 -1.69 -2.61 12.61
CA GLN A 132 -2.62 -3.59 13.18
C GLN A 132 -3.92 -3.74 12.39
N ASP A 133 -4.48 -2.65 11.87
CA ASP A 133 -5.70 -2.74 11.07
C ASP A 133 -5.43 -3.40 9.70
N ALA A 134 -4.27 -3.17 9.09
CA ALA A 134 -3.86 -3.93 7.89
C ALA A 134 -3.78 -5.44 8.17
N ALA A 135 -3.25 -5.84 9.33
CA ALA A 135 -3.22 -7.25 9.73
C ALA A 135 -4.64 -7.83 9.93
N ARG A 136 -5.55 -7.06 10.56
CA ARG A 136 -6.96 -7.49 10.77
C ARG A 136 -7.74 -7.61 9.47
N ILE A 137 -7.60 -6.64 8.57
CA ILE A 137 -8.25 -6.64 7.25
C ILE A 137 -7.84 -7.89 6.45
N ASN A 138 -6.55 -8.25 6.51
CA ASN A 138 -6.02 -9.40 5.78
C ASN A 138 -6.25 -10.75 6.48
N LEU A 139 -6.66 -10.78 7.74
CA LEU A 139 -6.74 -12.01 8.54
C LEU A 139 -7.61 -13.09 7.88
N VAL A 140 -8.83 -12.71 7.47
CA VAL A 140 -9.81 -13.64 6.89
C VAL A 140 -9.33 -14.17 5.54
N GLY A 141 -8.82 -13.29 4.68
CA GLY A 141 -8.30 -13.67 3.37
C GLY A 141 -7.08 -14.58 3.47
N LYS A 142 -6.12 -14.26 4.36
CA LYS A 142 -4.93 -15.11 4.57
C LYS A 142 -5.29 -16.47 5.16
N LEU A 143 -6.23 -16.53 6.09
CA LEU A 143 -6.70 -17.82 6.63
C LEU A 143 -7.31 -18.69 5.52
N ALA A 144 -8.11 -18.08 4.64
CA ALA A 144 -8.72 -18.77 3.50
C ALA A 144 -7.68 -19.32 2.51
N THR A 145 -6.52 -18.67 2.35
CA THR A 145 -5.52 -19.10 1.36
C THR A 145 -4.56 -20.18 1.83
N ILE A 146 -4.52 -20.49 3.14
CA ILE A 146 -3.58 -21.49 3.69
C ILE A 146 -3.88 -22.89 3.15
N ALA A 147 -5.13 -23.33 3.19
CA ALA A 147 -5.50 -24.71 2.86
C ALA A 147 -5.68 -24.96 1.35
N GLY A 148 -5.93 -23.91 0.56
CA GLY A 148 -6.22 -24.03 -0.87
C GLY A 148 -5.13 -24.78 -1.66
N PRO A 149 -3.85 -24.35 -1.61
CA PRO A 149 -2.78 -24.96 -2.40
C PRO A 149 -2.62 -26.47 -2.18
N ILE A 150 -2.55 -26.93 -0.92
CA ILE A 150 -2.39 -28.34 -0.61
C ILE A 150 -3.60 -29.19 -1.04
N ILE A 151 -4.82 -28.70 -0.83
CA ILE A 151 -6.04 -29.38 -1.28
C ILE A 151 -6.09 -29.42 -2.80
N GLY A 152 -5.79 -28.31 -3.48
CA GLY A 152 -5.77 -28.23 -4.92
C GLY A 152 -4.74 -29.15 -5.56
N GLY A 153 -3.52 -29.19 -5.01
CA GLY A 153 -2.45 -30.08 -5.46
C GLY A 153 -2.82 -31.56 -5.33
N LEU A 154 -3.47 -31.95 -4.22
CA LEU A 154 -3.98 -33.31 -4.01
C LEU A 154 -5.08 -33.67 -5.02
N ILE A 155 -6.07 -32.78 -5.22
CA ILE A 155 -7.17 -33.02 -6.17
C ILE A 155 -6.63 -33.17 -7.60
N ILE A 156 -5.70 -32.31 -8.02
CA ILE A 156 -5.08 -32.40 -9.36
C ILE A 156 -4.36 -33.74 -9.51
N GLN A 157 -3.58 -34.15 -8.51
CA GLN A 157 -2.81 -35.40 -8.56
C GLN A 157 -3.72 -36.64 -8.64
N MET A 158 -4.85 -36.63 -7.93
CA MET A 158 -5.76 -37.78 -7.84
C MET A 158 -6.78 -37.83 -8.98
N THR A 159 -7.30 -36.67 -9.40
CA THR A 159 -8.50 -36.57 -10.24
C THR A 159 -8.38 -35.58 -11.40
N GLY A 160 -7.29 -34.82 -11.48
CA GLY A 160 -7.04 -33.85 -12.54
C GLY A 160 -7.60 -32.44 -12.28
N PHE A 161 -7.49 -31.59 -13.29
CA PHE A 161 -7.82 -30.15 -13.19
C PHE A 161 -9.32 -29.87 -13.22
N THR A 162 -10.10 -30.62 -14.00
CA THR A 162 -11.54 -30.37 -14.17
C THR A 162 -12.32 -30.44 -12.85
N PRO A 163 -12.17 -31.49 -11.99
CA PRO A 163 -12.85 -31.53 -10.70
C PRO A 163 -12.46 -30.38 -9.77
N LEU A 164 -11.18 -29.95 -9.80
CA LEU A 164 -10.71 -28.80 -9.04
C LEU A 164 -11.39 -27.50 -9.49
N TYR A 165 -11.51 -27.27 -10.80
CA TYR A 165 -12.19 -26.09 -11.33
C TYR A 165 -13.70 -26.11 -11.07
N LEU A 166 -14.34 -27.27 -11.07
CA LEU A 166 -15.75 -27.40 -10.66
C LEU A 166 -15.95 -27.06 -9.18
N LEU A 167 -15.04 -27.52 -8.30
CA LEU A 167 -15.06 -27.14 -6.88
C LEU A 167 -14.84 -25.63 -6.70
N GLY A 168 -13.86 -25.06 -7.41
CA GLY A 168 -13.62 -23.62 -7.42
C GLY A 168 -14.86 -22.84 -7.87
N LEU A 169 -15.47 -23.24 -8.99
CA LEU A 169 -16.71 -22.66 -9.51
C LEU A 169 -17.84 -22.67 -8.47
N PHE A 170 -18.05 -23.82 -7.80
CA PHE A 170 -19.03 -23.93 -6.72
C PHE A 170 -18.76 -22.92 -5.60
N LEU A 171 -17.52 -22.80 -5.15
CA LEU A 171 -17.12 -21.86 -4.09
C LEU A 171 -17.28 -20.40 -4.52
N ILE A 172 -17.00 -20.07 -5.79
CA ILE A 172 -17.24 -18.72 -6.33
C ILE A 172 -18.73 -18.39 -6.31
N ILE A 173 -19.60 -19.31 -6.74
CA ILE A 173 -21.05 -19.10 -6.70
C ILE A 173 -21.52 -18.95 -5.24
N ALA A 174 -21.03 -19.80 -4.34
CA ALA A 174 -21.34 -19.72 -2.91
C ALA A 174 -20.88 -18.39 -2.28
N SER A 175 -19.76 -17.82 -2.74
CA SER A 175 -19.21 -16.56 -2.24
C SER A 175 -20.11 -15.34 -2.49
N ALA A 176 -21.05 -15.42 -3.43
CA ALA A 176 -22.02 -14.36 -3.68
C ALA A 176 -23.15 -14.33 -2.63
N LEU A 177 -23.46 -15.46 -1.97
CA LEU A 177 -24.59 -15.55 -1.03
C LEU A 177 -24.42 -14.63 0.19
N PRO A 178 -23.25 -14.57 0.87
CA PRO A 178 -23.07 -13.69 2.02
C PRO A 178 -23.31 -12.20 1.74
N LEU A 179 -23.12 -11.75 0.49
CA LEU A 179 -23.29 -10.35 0.10
C LEU A 179 -24.76 -9.88 0.20
N PHE A 180 -25.73 -10.79 0.07
CA PHE A 180 -27.16 -10.46 0.18
C PHE A 180 -27.65 -10.26 1.62
N PHE A 181 -26.87 -10.73 2.60
CA PHE A 181 -27.22 -10.60 4.01
C PHE A 181 -26.66 -9.32 4.63
N ASP A 182 -25.81 -8.59 3.92
CA ASP A 182 -25.31 -7.27 4.31
C ASP A 182 -26.19 -6.15 3.72
N LYS A 183 -26.34 -5.06 4.47
CA LYS A 183 -27.04 -3.83 4.04
C LYS A 183 -26.06 -2.65 4.09
N TYR A 184 -25.04 -2.64 3.24
CA TYR A 184 -23.94 -1.65 3.30
C TYR A 184 -23.77 -0.80 2.03
N GLU A 185 -24.76 0.02 1.67
CA GLU A 185 -24.57 0.98 0.57
C GLU A 185 -23.75 2.21 0.99
N PHE A 186 -22.44 2.19 0.75
CA PHE A 186 -21.63 3.41 0.74
C PHE A 186 -21.68 4.06 -0.66
N LYS A 187 -22.30 5.24 -0.73
CA LYS A 187 -22.27 6.09 -1.93
C LYS A 187 -21.10 7.07 -1.82
N PHE A 188 -20.23 7.05 -2.82
CA PHE A 188 -19.14 8.02 -2.95
C PHE A 188 -19.60 9.20 -3.81
N PRO A 189 -19.00 10.39 -3.65
CA PRO A 189 -19.30 11.51 -4.53
C PRO A 189 -19.06 11.12 -5.99
N GLU A 190 -19.95 11.56 -6.90
CA GLU A 190 -19.74 11.34 -8.32
C GLU A 190 -18.40 11.93 -8.78
N ILE A 191 -17.64 11.16 -9.55
CA ILE A 191 -16.33 11.55 -10.03
C ILE A 191 -16.39 11.84 -11.53
N SER A 192 -16.04 13.07 -11.91
CA SER A 192 -15.89 13.44 -13.32
C SER A 192 -14.51 13.04 -13.86
N LEU A 193 -14.43 12.77 -15.17
CA LEU A 193 -13.19 12.47 -15.89
C LEU A 193 -12.11 13.54 -15.73
N LYS A 194 -12.53 14.81 -15.69
CA LYS A 194 -11.66 15.98 -15.51
C LYS A 194 -11.07 15.98 -14.09
N THR A 195 -11.94 15.77 -13.10
CA THR A 195 -11.56 15.68 -11.69
C THR A 195 -10.60 14.52 -11.45
N LEU A 196 -10.79 13.36 -12.08
CA LEU A 196 -9.86 12.22 -12.01
C LEU A 196 -8.47 12.57 -12.52
N LYS A 197 -8.37 13.12 -13.73
CA LYS A 197 -7.07 13.46 -14.34
C LYS A 197 -6.30 14.50 -13.52
N GLU A 198 -7.01 15.48 -12.96
CA GLU A 198 -6.41 16.56 -12.17
C GLU A 198 -6.04 16.11 -10.74
N ASN A 199 -6.76 15.13 -10.19
CA ASN A 199 -6.58 14.70 -8.79
C ASN A 199 -5.93 13.33 -8.62
N LEU A 200 -5.49 12.68 -9.70
CA LEU A 200 -4.79 11.40 -9.58
C LEU A 200 -3.49 11.61 -8.78
N PRO A 201 -3.33 10.95 -7.62
CA PRO A 201 -2.22 11.25 -6.70
C PRO A 201 -0.84 10.79 -7.19
N LEU A 202 -0.75 10.18 -8.38
CA LEU A 202 0.50 9.72 -9.00
C LEU A 202 1.61 10.79 -8.95
N LYS A 203 1.28 12.04 -9.31
CA LYS A 203 2.24 13.15 -9.33
C LYS A 203 2.64 13.63 -7.94
N GLN A 204 1.76 13.47 -6.95
CA GLN A 204 1.97 13.92 -5.58
C GLN A 204 2.80 12.93 -4.76
N MET A 205 2.71 11.64 -5.10
CA MET A 205 3.34 10.55 -4.34
C MET A 205 4.12 9.58 -5.25
N PRO A 206 5.04 10.06 -6.12
CA PRO A 206 5.65 9.24 -7.18
C PRO A 206 6.38 8.00 -6.64
N ARG A 207 7.05 8.12 -5.48
CA ARG A 207 7.73 6.99 -4.83
C ARG A 207 6.74 5.92 -4.34
N LEU A 208 5.57 6.33 -3.84
CA LEU A 208 4.54 5.37 -3.42
C LEU A 208 4.03 4.55 -4.60
N PHE A 209 3.76 5.21 -5.73
CA PHE A 209 3.30 4.54 -6.94
C PHE A 209 4.39 3.74 -7.63
N LEU A 210 5.65 4.16 -7.56
CA LEU A 210 6.78 3.32 -7.99
C LEU A 210 6.91 2.07 -7.11
N GLY A 211 6.63 2.19 -5.81
CA GLY A 211 6.57 1.05 -4.91
C GLY A 211 5.45 0.06 -5.26
N TYR A 212 4.24 0.55 -5.58
CA TYR A 212 3.15 -0.30 -6.08
C TYR A 212 3.48 -0.92 -7.44
N PHE A 213 4.14 -0.18 -8.33
CA PHE A 213 4.63 -0.72 -9.59
C PHE A 213 5.61 -1.88 -9.38
N GLY A 214 6.59 -1.71 -8.48
CA GLY A 214 7.51 -2.78 -8.07
C GLY A 214 6.81 -3.97 -7.41
N ALA A 215 5.80 -3.72 -6.57
CA ALA A 215 4.96 -4.76 -5.96
C ALA A 215 4.23 -5.61 -7.01
N GLY A 216 3.66 -4.96 -8.02
CA GLY A 216 3.00 -5.64 -9.14
C GLY A 216 3.99 -6.50 -9.93
N MET A 217 5.15 -5.95 -10.28
CA MET A 217 6.23 -6.71 -10.91
C MET A 217 6.64 -7.94 -10.08
N THR A 218 6.86 -7.76 -8.77
CA THR A 218 7.27 -8.85 -7.86
C THR A 218 6.23 -9.97 -7.83
N THR A 219 4.96 -9.59 -7.67
CA THR A 219 3.84 -10.53 -7.62
C THR A 219 3.70 -11.30 -8.93
N GLN A 220 3.80 -10.61 -10.07
CA GLN A 220 3.66 -11.23 -11.37
C GLN A 220 4.78 -12.21 -11.70
N VAL A 221 6.03 -11.87 -11.34
CA VAL A 221 7.16 -12.79 -11.49
C VAL A 221 6.96 -14.00 -10.58
N TYR A 222 6.53 -13.82 -9.32
CA TYR A 222 6.24 -14.93 -8.41
C TYR A 222 5.15 -15.85 -8.99
N ASP A 223 4.02 -15.30 -9.40
CA ASP A 223 2.86 -16.07 -9.88
C ASP A 223 3.14 -16.90 -11.13
N ILE A 224 4.02 -16.43 -12.02
CA ILE A 224 4.41 -17.17 -13.23
C ILE A 224 5.59 -18.09 -12.94
N ILE A 225 6.70 -17.53 -12.46
CA ILE A 225 8.00 -18.21 -12.45
C ILE A 225 8.06 -19.26 -11.34
N TRP A 226 7.54 -18.98 -10.15
CA TRP A 226 7.72 -19.88 -9.02
C TRP A 226 7.00 -21.22 -9.18
N PRO A 227 5.69 -21.26 -9.52
CA PRO A 227 4.99 -22.53 -9.78
C PRO A 227 5.63 -23.35 -10.90
N LEU A 228 5.98 -22.70 -12.02
CA LEU A 228 6.65 -23.36 -13.14
C LEU A 228 7.99 -23.96 -12.70
N TYR A 229 8.84 -23.17 -12.07
CA TYR A 229 10.18 -23.59 -11.64
C TYR A 229 10.13 -24.82 -10.71
N VAL A 230 9.31 -24.76 -9.66
CA VAL A 230 9.17 -25.87 -8.70
C VAL A 230 8.60 -27.12 -9.37
N PHE A 231 7.54 -26.97 -10.16
CA PHE A 231 6.90 -28.10 -10.81
C PHE A 231 7.83 -28.79 -11.80
N LEU A 232 8.70 -28.07 -12.49
CA LEU A 232 9.60 -28.66 -13.49
C LEU A 232 10.78 -29.38 -12.86
N LEU A 233 11.24 -28.94 -11.69
CA LEU A 233 12.29 -29.62 -10.95
C LEU A 233 11.78 -30.89 -10.25
N ILE A 234 10.55 -30.85 -9.74
CA ILE A 234 10.03 -31.91 -8.85
C ILE A 234 8.98 -32.79 -9.54
N GLY A 235 8.21 -32.27 -10.49
CA GLY A 235 7.16 -32.99 -11.21
C GLY A 235 5.89 -33.28 -10.39
N SER A 236 5.68 -32.58 -9.27
CA SER A 236 4.57 -32.88 -8.34
C SER A 236 3.73 -31.66 -8.00
N TYR A 237 2.43 -31.73 -8.35
CA TYR A 237 1.42 -30.74 -7.95
C TYR A 237 1.19 -30.74 -6.44
N GLN A 238 1.18 -31.93 -5.84
CA GLN A 238 1.04 -32.10 -4.39
C GLN A 238 2.19 -31.43 -3.64
N PHE A 239 3.44 -31.60 -4.11
CA PHE A 239 4.59 -30.97 -3.48
C PHE A 239 4.50 -29.44 -3.53
N LEU A 240 4.21 -28.87 -4.71
CA LEU A 240 4.03 -27.42 -4.86
C LEU A 240 2.93 -26.88 -3.92
N GLY A 241 1.78 -27.56 -3.88
CA GLY A 241 0.69 -27.21 -2.98
C GLY A 241 1.09 -27.28 -1.50
N ALA A 242 1.79 -28.34 -1.09
CA ALA A 242 2.22 -28.54 0.28
C ALA A 242 3.21 -27.48 0.77
N ILE A 243 4.26 -27.17 -0.02
CA ILE A 243 5.23 -26.15 0.38
C ILE A 243 4.56 -24.78 0.52
N THR A 244 3.70 -24.39 -0.41
CA THR A 244 3.00 -23.10 -0.35
C THR A 244 2.09 -23.04 0.87
N SER A 245 1.28 -24.07 1.14
CA SER A 245 0.39 -24.11 2.30
C SER A 245 1.13 -24.03 3.63
N ILE A 246 2.23 -24.80 3.79
CA ILE A 246 3.01 -24.81 5.04
C ILE A 246 3.71 -23.46 5.26
N SER A 247 4.30 -22.88 4.22
CA SER A 247 4.94 -21.56 4.29
C SER A 247 3.92 -20.45 4.60
N LEU A 248 2.73 -20.51 4.00
CA LEU A 248 1.63 -19.58 4.30
C LEU A 248 1.18 -19.70 5.76
N LEU A 249 0.99 -20.92 6.28
CA LEU A 249 0.64 -21.14 7.68
C LEU A 249 1.70 -20.56 8.63
N ALA A 250 2.98 -20.79 8.35
CA ALA A 250 4.07 -20.25 9.16
C ALA A 250 4.08 -18.71 9.16
N SER A 251 3.91 -18.07 8.00
CA SER A 251 3.83 -16.61 7.91
C SER A 251 2.56 -16.03 8.55
N PHE A 252 1.45 -16.78 8.54
CA PHE A 252 0.19 -16.38 9.15
C PHE A 252 0.31 -16.25 10.67
N VAL A 253 1.08 -17.13 11.33
CA VAL A 253 1.36 -17.02 12.78
C VAL A 253 2.04 -15.68 13.11
N LEU A 254 2.82 -15.12 12.18
CA LEU A 254 3.49 -13.83 12.34
C LEU A 254 2.64 -12.63 11.91
N LEU A 255 1.42 -12.82 11.41
CA LEU A 255 0.59 -11.73 10.86
C LEU A 255 0.34 -10.61 11.87
N ILE A 256 -0.05 -10.97 13.09
CA ILE A 256 -0.32 -9.99 14.15
C ILE A 256 0.97 -9.28 14.59
N LEU A 257 2.06 -10.03 14.72
CA LEU A 257 3.38 -9.46 15.01
C LEU A 257 3.80 -8.47 13.92
N ALA A 258 3.64 -8.82 12.65
CA ALA A 258 3.93 -7.94 11.52
C ALA A 258 3.13 -6.63 11.61
N GLY A 259 1.84 -6.70 11.96
CA GLY A 259 1.03 -5.50 12.22
C GLY A 259 1.57 -4.63 13.36
N GLN A 260 1.95 -5.24 14.48
CA GLN A 260 2.52 -4.53 15.65
C GLN A 260 3.87 -3.88 15.35
N LEU A 261 4.76 -4.60 14.66
CA LEU A 261 6.07 -4.07 14.26
C LEU A 261 5.92 -2.96 13.20
N THR A 262 4.93 -3.08 12.32
CA THR A 262 4.58 -2.04 11.34
C THR A 262 4.16 -0.75 12.05
N ASP A 263 3.33 -0.83 13.10
CA ASP A 263 2.96 0.34 13.90
C ASP A 263 4.16 0.95 14.64
N ARG A 264 5.09 0.11 15.12
CA ARG A 264 6.27 0.54 15.88
C ARG A 264 7.35 1.19 15.00
N PHE A 265 7.65 0.57 13.86
CA PHE A 265 8.78 0.93 13.00
C PHE A 265 8.36 1.71 11.74
N GLY A 266 7.07 1.87 11.50
CA GLY A 266 6.54 2.57 10.33
C GLY A 266 7.08 1.96 9.03
N ARG A 267 7.55 2.82 8.13
CA ARG A 267 8.17 2.39 6.86
C ARG A 267 9.57 1.82 7.03
N GLN A 268 10.25 2.01 8.17
CA GLN A 268 11.63 1.56 8.35
C GLN A 268 11.75 0.04 8.31
N ILE A 269 10.66 -0.69 8.54
CA ILE A 269 10.59 -2.16 8.44
C ILE A 269 11.05 -2.67 7.06
N PHE A 270 10.82 -1.89 6.00
CA PHE A 270 11.25 -2.16 4.64
C PHE A 270 12.78 -2.21 4.48
N ARG A 271 13.55 -1.52 5.34
CA ARG A 271 15.02 -1.49 5.28
C ARG A 271 15.65 -2.85 5.52
N TRP A 272 14.93 -3.76 6.18
CA TRP A 272 15.40 -5.11 6.48
C TRP A 272 14.63 -6.17 5.69
N SER A 273 13.30 -6.04 5.58
CA SER A 273 12.49 -7.05 4.90
C SER A 273 12.74 -7.11 3.38
N ILE A 274 13.06 -5.98 2.74
CA ILE A 274 13.30 -5.93 1.30
C ILE A 274 14.67 -6.51 0.92
N PRO A 275 15.80 -6.14 1.55
CA PRO A 275 17.09 -6.77 1.25
C PRO A 275 17.11 -8.28 1.51
N LEU A 276 16.46 -8.75 2.57
CA LEU A 276 16.37 -10.19 2.85
C LEU A 276 15.59 -10.94 1.76
N ASN A 277 14.47 -10.39 1.30
CA ASN A 277 13.75 -10.98 0.17
C ASN A 277 14.50 -10.83 -1.16
N PHE A 278 15.23 -9.74 -1.38
CA PHE A 278 16.09 -9.56 -2.54
C PHE A 278 17.13 -10.68 -2.64
N ILE A 279 17.81 -10.98 -1.52
CA ILE A 279 18.77 -12.09 -1.45
C ILE A 279 18.04 -13.42 -1.70
N ASN A 280 16.87 -13.64 -1.08
CA ASN A 280 16.08 -14.85 -1.30
C ASN A 280 15.76 -15.09 -2.79
N TRP A 281 15.43 -14.04 -3.55
CA TRP A 281 15.23 -14.14 -4.99
C TRP A 281 16.49 -14.57 -5.73
N LEU A 282 17.66 -13.98 -5.42
CA LEU A 282 18.91 -14.27 -6.12
C LEU A 282 19.47 -15.67 -5.85
N ILE A 283 19.17 -16.28 -4.69
CA ILE A 283 19.65 -17.63 -4.37
C ILE A 283 18.76 -18.74 -4.93
N ARG A 284 17.54 -18.46 -5.40
CA ARG A 284 16.63 -19.49 -5.95
C ARG A 284 17.24 -20.33 -7.08
N PRO A 285 17.94 -19.77 -8.09
CA PRO A 285 18.45 -20.55 -9.22
C PRO A 285 19.51 -21.60 -8.83
N ILE A 286 20.23 -21.39 -7.72
CA ILE A 286 21.32 -22.27 -7.28
C ILE A 286 20.84 -23.38 -6.34
N LEU A 287 19.57 -23.34 -5.92
CA LEU A 287 19.01 -24.30 -4.99
C LEU A 287 18.19 -25.34 -5.73
N SER A 288 18.56 -26.61 -5.56
CA SER A 288 17.88 -27.76 -6.14
C SER A 288 17.47 -28.74 -5.04
N GLY A 289 16.44 -29.55 -5.32
CA GLY A 289 15.92 -30.54 -4.37
C GLY A 289 14.80 -30.01 -3.45
N GLN A 290 13.98 -30.95 -2.98
CA GLN A 290 12.72 -30.65 -2.28
C GLN A 290 12.92 -29.84 -1.00
N LEU A 291 13.89 -30.21 -0.15
CA LEU A 291 14.13 -29.50 1.11
C LEU A 291 14.54 -28.04 0.88
N PHE A 292 15.45 -27.78 -0.05
CA PHE A 292 15.94 -26.41 -0.31
C PHE A 292 14.86 -25.52 -0.95
N LEU A 293 14.06 -26.07 -1.87
CA LEU A 293 12.92 -25.35 -2.44
C LEU A 293 11.88 -24.99 -1.37
N PHE A 294 11.61 -25.91 -0.44
CA PHE A 294 10.75 -25.65 0.71
C PHE A 294 11.32 -24.55 1.61
N LEU A 295 12.58 -24.66 2.02
CA LEU A 295 13.21 -23.70 2.94
C LEU A 295 13.25 -22.28 2.35
N VAL A 296 13.50 -22.14 1.05
CA VAL A 296 13.50 -20.82 0.41
C VAL A 296 12.12 -20.23 0.22
N ASP A 297 11.09 -21.03 -0.05
CA ASP A 297 9.71 -20.56 -0.04
C ASP A 297 9.28 -20.13 1.37
N LEU A 298 9.60 -20.94 2.38
CA LEU A 298 9.33 -20.62 3.78
C LEU A 298 9.99 -19.31 4.19
N ALA A 299 11.28 -19.14 3.89
CA ALA A 299 12.01 -17.91 4.19
C ALA A 299 11.38 -16.69 3.47
N TYR A 300 10.96 -16.85 2.22
CA TYR A 300 10.29 -15.78 1.48
C TYR A 300 8.94 -15.39 2.08
N GLN A 301 8.11 -16.35 2.49
CA GLN A 301 6.82 -16.05 3.13
C GLN A 301 7.00 -15.41 4.51
N LEU A 302 7.95 -15.91 5.31
CA LEU A 302 8.25 -15.37 6.64
C LEU A 302 8.80 -13.93 6.59
N VAL A 303 9.66 -13.60 5.62
CA VAL A 303 10.16 -12.24 5.45
C VAL A 303 9.13 -11.36 4.72
N GLY A 304 8.43 -11.92 3.73
CA GLY A 304 7.42 -11.26 2.90
C GLY A 304 6.26 -10.69 3.69
N ILE A 305 5.87 -11.29 4.81
CA ILE A 305 4.82 -10.72 5.67
C ILE A 305 5.18 -9.30 6.15
N PHE A 306 6.46 -9.03 6.37
CA PHE A 306 7.01 -7.71 6.76
C PHE A 306 7.29 -6.79 5.56
N VAL A 307 6.91 -7.18 4.36
CA VAL A 307 6.83 -6.32 3.17
C VAL A 307 5.36 -5.99 2.88
N TRP A 308 4.51 -7.02 2.82
CA TRP A 308 3.14 -6.86 2.36
C TRP A 308 2.22 -6.19 3.39
N VAL A 309 2.31 -6.56 4.68
CA VAL A 309 1.49 -5.93 5.73
C VAL A 309 1.76 -4.42 5.87
N PRO A 310 3.03 -3.95 5.92
CA PRO A 310 3.31 -2.52 5.91
C PRO A 310 2.85 -1.79 4.65
N LEU A 311 2.93 -2.43 3.48
CA LEU A 311 2.47 -1.83 2.23
C LEU A 311 0.95 -1.64 2.21
N ASP A 312 0.20 -2.62 2.72
CA ASP A 312 -1.25 -2.50 2.91
C ASP A 312 -1.59 -1.43 3.94
N GLY A 313 -0.88 -1.41 5.07
CA GLY A 313 -1.04 -0.35 6.08
C GLY A 313 -0.83 1.04 5.51
N LEU A 314 0.19 1.20 4.67
CA LEU A 314 0.44 2.44 3.94
C LEU A 314 -0.64 2.78 2.93
N SER A 315 -1.23 1.77 2.28
CA SER A 315 -2.37 1.96 1.38
C SER A 315 -3.56 2.55 2.12
N TYR A 316 -4.02 1.90 3.20
CA TYR A 316 -5.19 2.33 3.95
C TYR A 316 -4.96 3.66 4.68
N TYR A 317 -3.80 3.84 5.31
CA TYR A 317 -3.43 5.09 5.98
C TYR A 317 -3.41 6.29 5.02
N THR A 318 -2.94 6.09 3.80
CA THR A 318 -2.89 7.13 2.77
C THR A 318 -4.28 7.41 2.20
N ALA A 319 -5.05 6.37 1.91
CA ALA A 319 -6.40 6.48 1.34
C ALA A 319 -7.34 7.31 2.22
N VAL A 320 -7.29 7.15 3.55
CA VAL A 320 -8.13 7.91 4.50
C VAL A 320 -7.79 9.40 4.51
N ARG A 321 -6.58 9.78 4.11
CA ARG A 321 -6.06 11.17 4.10
C ARG A 321 -6.05 11.82 2.73
N THR A 322 -6.47 11.08 1.71
CA THR A 322 -6.49 11.52 0.32
C THR A 322 -7.86 11.23 -0.26
N LYS A 323 -8.05 11.49 -1.55
CA LYS A 323 -9.28 11.11 -2.23
C LYS A 323 -9.27 9.59 -2.46
N ARG A 324 -10.10 8.88 -1.67
CA ARG A 324 -10.09 7.42 -1.49
C ARG A 324 -10.16 6.66 -2.83
N LEU A 325 -11.13 7.00 -3.68
CA LEU A 325 -11.37 6.30 -4.95
C LEU A 325 -10.25 6.57 -5.95
N GLU A 326 -9.81 7.82 -6.10
CA GLU A 326 -8.70 8.20 -6.98
C GLU A 326 -7.38 7.56 -6.54
N PHE A 327 -7.17 7.44 -5.22
CA PHE A 327 -6.01 6.75 -4.67
C PHE A 327 -6.01 5.26 -5.01
N PHE A 328 -7.11 4.54 -4.74
CA PHE A 328 -7.18 3.11 -5.05
C PHE A 328 -7.15 2.85 -6.55
N LEU A 329 -7.80 3.68 -7.37
CA LEU A 329 -7.67 3.63 -8.83
C LEU A 329 -6.20 3.75 -9.26
N ALA A 330 -5.48 4.77 -8.76
CA ALA A 330 -4.08 4.97 -9.10
C ALA A 330 -3.19 3.80 -8.62
N ARG A 331 -3.52 3.20 -7.47
CA ARG A 331 -2.82 2.03 -6.93
C ARG A 331 -3.00 0.82 -7.83
N GLU A 332 -4.23 0.49 -8.21
CA GLU A 332 -4.53 -0.62 -9.12
C GLU A 332 -3.82 -0.45 -10.46
N LEU A 333 -3.88 0.76 -11.04
CA LEU A 333 -3.16 1.07 -12.28
C LEU A 333 -1.65 0.87 -12.14
N ALA A 334 -1.05 1.30 -11.02
CA ALA A 334 0.38 1.13 -10.80
C ALA A 334 0.78 -0.34 -10.65
N LEU A 335 0.04 -1.12 -9.83
CA LEU A 335 0.25 -2.55 -9.63
C LEU A 335 0.21 -3.28 -10.98
N HIS A 336 -0.88 -3.15 -11.72
CA HIS A 336 -1.07 -3.89 -12.97
C HIS A 336 -0.20 -3.38 -14.12
N SER A 337 0.25 -2.12 -14.10
CA SER A 337 1.28 -1.64 -15.05
C SER A 337 2.62 -2.31 -14.78
N GLY A 338 2.99 -2.49 -13.51
CA GLY A 338 4.17 -3.23 -13.10
C GLY A 338 4.09 -4.69 -13.53
N SER A 339 2.98 -5.36 -13.22
CA SER A 339 2.74 -6.75 -13.64
C SER A 339 2.79 -6.91 -15.17
N PHE A 340 2.14 -6.01 -15.92
CA PHE A 340 2.17 -6.02 -17.37
C PHE A 340 3.60 -5.89 -17.92
N LEU A 341 4.38 -4.93 -17.41
CA LEU A 341 5.78 -4.76 -17.82
C LEU A 341 6.64 -5.97 -17.46
N ALA A 342 6.51 -6.52 -16.24
CA ALA A 342 7.24 -7.72 -15.85
C ALA A 342 6.95 -8.88 -16.80
N THR A 343 5.68 -9.08 -17.18
CA THR A 343 5.30 -10.13 -18.13
C THR A 343 5.92 -9.91 -19.52
N LEU A 344 5.95 -8.66 -20.01
CA LEU A 344 6.66 -8.32 -21.25
C LEU A 344 8.16 -8.59 -21.16
N MET A 345 8.80 -8.26 -20.03
CA MET A 345 10.23 -8.49 -19.80
C MET A 345 10.58 -9.99 -19.71
N LEU A 346 9.59 -10.85 -19.41
CA LEU A 346 9.76 -12.30 -19.48
C LEU A 346 9.79 -12.82 -20.93
N ILE A 347 9.21 -12.14 -21.93
CA ILE A 347 9.16 -12.64 -23.32
C ILE A 347 10.57 -12.86 -23.92
N PRO A 348 11.50 -11.89 -23.89
CA PRO A 348 12.83 -12.08 -24.45
C PRO A 348 13.61 -13.21 -23.79
N LEU A 349 13.37 -13.45 -22.50
CA LEU A 349 13.99 -14.53 -21.72
C LEU A 349 13.58 -15.91 -22.24
N ILE A 350 12.36 -16.02 -22.76
CA ILE A 350 11.87 -17.24 -23.41
C ILE A 350 12.36 -17.29 -24.87
N ALA A 351 12.37 -16.18 -25.60
CA ALA A 351 12.84 -16.14 -26.98
C ALA A 351 14.34 -16.48 -27.14
N SER A 352 15.20 -16.00 -26.23
CA SER A 352 16.64 -16.32 -26.22
C SER A 352 16.92 -17.81 -25.97
N THR A 353 15.95 -18.49 -25.38
CA THR A 353 15.97 -19.92 -25.07
C THR A 353 15.66 -20.76 -26.31
N ILE A 354 14.68 -20.32 -27.12
CA ILE A 354 14.27 -20.94 -28.39
C ILE A 354 15.43 -20.96 -29.40
N TYR A 355 16.25 -19.91 -29.42
CA TYR A 355 17.37 -19.79 -30.37
C TYR A 355 18.54 -20.76 -30.09
N ARG A 356 18.57 -21.42 -28.93
CA ARG A 356 19.71 -22.26 -28.49
C ARG A 356 19.48 -23.77 -28.52
N ALA A 357 18.25 -24.29 -28.70
CA ALA A 357 18.01 -25.73 -28.85
C ALA A 357 16.58 -26.03 -29.35
N SER A 358 16.46 -26.98 -30.29
CA SER A 358 15.30 -27.76 -30.78
C SER A 358 13.89 -27.11 -30.85
N PRO A 359 13.03 -27.48 -31.83
CA PRO A 359 11.68 -26.92 -32.01
C PRO A 359 10.69 -27.17 -30.86
N VAL A 360 11.14 -27.79 -29.75
CA VAL A 360 10.38 -27.99 -28.52
C VAL A 360 11.01 -27.11 -27.45
N ILE A 361 10.28 -26.11 -26.95
CA ILE A 361 10.71 -25.24 -25.86
C ILE A 361 10.82 -26.09 -24.58
N ASN A 362 12.01 -26.66 -24.33
CA ASN A 362 12.29 -27.33 -23.08
C ASN A 362 12.67 -26.29 -22.02
N LEU A 363 11.94 -26.26 -20.92
CA LEU A 363 12.13 -25.29 -19.83
C LEU A 363 13.48 -25.40 -19.11
N SER A 364 14.22 -26.49 -19.30
CA SER A 364 15.63 -26.61 -18.89
C SER A 364 16.52 -25.53 -19.50
N ASN A 365 16.10 -24.94 -20.63
CA ASN A 365 16.88 -23.94 -21.36
C ASN A 365 16.53 -22.50 -20.95
N LEU A 366 15.49 -22.28 -20.14
CA LEU A 366 15.09 -20.94 -19.69
C LEU A 366 16.21 -20.32 -18.84
N ASN A 367 16.50 -19.04 -19.06
CA ASN A 367 17.44 -18.34 -18.18
C ASN A 367 16.76 -17.97 -16.85
N TRP A 368 16.59 -18.97 -15.98
CA TRP A 368 15.99 -18.82 -14.65
C TRP A 368 16.70 -17.74 -13.82
N VAL A 369 18.03 -17.62 -13.95
CA VAL A 369 18.81 -16.58 -13.26
C VAL A 369 18.28 -15.19 -13.57
N LEU A 370 18.02 -14.88 -14.85
CA LEU A 370 17.48 -13.58 -15.23
C LEU A 370 16.03 -13.38 -14.79
N ALA A 371 15.19 -14.44 -14.81
CA ALA A 371 13.82 -14.36 -14.31
C ALA A 371 13.77 -14.07 -12.79
N PHE A 372 14.60 -14.74 -12.01
CA PHE A 372 14.74 -14.49 -10.58
C PHE A 372 15.41 -13.13 -10.29
N ALA A 373 16.36 -12.69 -11.13
CA ALA A 373 16.96 -11.36 -11.04
C ALA A 373 15.94 -10.25 -11.32
N LEU A 374 14.98 -10.46 -12.24
CA LEU A 374 13.87 -9.54 -12.46
C LEU A 374 12.99 -9.42 -11.21
N GLY A 375 12.68 -10.53 -10.54
CA GLY A 375 11.99 -10.54 -9.26
C GLY A 375 12.77 -9.78 -8.18
N ALA A 376 14.07 -10.00 -8.06
CA ALA A 376 14.93 -9.26 -7.14
C ALA A 376 14.93 -7.75 -7.45
N PHE A 377 15.12 -7.36 -8.72
CA PHE A 377 15.10 -5.95 -9.14
C PHE A 377 13.77 -5.27 -8.80
N SER A 378 12.64 -5.95 -9.00
CA SER A 378 11.32 -5.39 -8.71
C SER A 378 11.12 -5.04 -7.22
N LEU A 379 11.76 -5.78 -6.31
CA LEU A 379 11.76 -5.46 -4.88
C LEU A 379 12.54 -4.18 -4.55
N LEU A 380 13.56 -3.79 -5.34
CA LEU A 380 14.29 -2.54 -5.14
C LEU A 380 13.42 -1.31 -5.43
N LEU A 381 12.48 -1.42 -6.37
CA LEU A 381 11.50 -0.37 -6.65
C LEU A 381 10.56 -0.15 -5.44
N LEU A 382 10.13 -1.25 -4.81
CA LEU A 382 9.41 -1.23 -3.53
C LEU A 382 10.30 -0.68 -2.39
N GLY A 383 11.59 -1.02 -2.43
CA GLY A 383 12.66 -0.57 -1.53
C GLY A 383 12.69 0.91 -1.27
N GLN A 384 12.37 1.72 -2.28
CA GLN A 384 12.40 3.17 -2.18
C GLN A 384 11.50 3.71 -1.05
N LEU A 385 10.45 2.98 -0.66
CA LEU A 385 9.56 3.35 0.46
C LEU A 385 10.24 3.30 1.83
N GLY A 386 11.21 2.39 2.01
CA GLY A 386 11.93 2.20 3.29
C GLY A 386 13.06 3.20 3.52
N PHE A 387 13.55 3.83 2.45
CA PHE A 387 14.66 4.77 2.49
C PHE A 387 14.22 6.24 2.40
N THR A 388 12.91 6.52 2.30
CA THR A 388 12.39 7.88 2.48
C THR A 388 12.34 8.24 3.96
N LYS A 389 12.87 9.40 4.37
CA LYS A 389 12.55 9.93 5.70
C LYS A 389 11.05 10.23 5.79
N GLU A 390 10.42 9.77 6.88
CA GLU A 390 9.02 10.04 7.18
C GLU A 390 8.85 11.49 7.60
N GLU A 391 7.99 12.24 6.92
CA GLU A 391 7.50 13.51 7.46
C GLU A 391 6.02 13.72 7.11
N GLY A 392 5.14 13.68 8.11
CA GLY A 392 4.20 14.80 8.22
C GLY A 392 5.04 16.05 8.43
N LEU A 393 4.67 17.19 7.85
CA LEU A 393 5.47 18.41 8.02
C LEU A 393 5.64 18.66 9.53
N LYS A 394 6.88 18.58 9.99
CA LYS A 394 7.26 18.97 11.34
C LYS A 394 7.51 20.47 11.32
N SER A 395 7.06 21.15 12.37
CA SER A 395 7.27 22.58 12.56
C SER A 395 7.75 22.85 13.98
N ALA A 396 8.59 23.87 14.13
CA ALA A 396 9.02 24.33 15.43
C ALA A 396 8.90 25.86 15.51
N ALA A 397 8.46 26.37 16.65
CA ALA A 397 8.28 27.81 16.88
C ALA A 397 8.69 28.19 18.31
N THR A 398 9.01 29.47 18.51
CA THR A 398 9.51 29.98 19.81
C THR A 398 8.64 31.10 20.35
N VAL A 399 8.29 31.01 21.64
CA VAL A 399 7.73 32.10 22.44
C VAL A 399 8.88 32.86 23.10
N LEU A 400 9.23 34.03 22.56
CA LEU A 400 10.27 34.90 23.11
C LEU A 400 9.63 35.98 23.99
N ILE A 401 9.88 35.95 25.29
CA ILE A 401 9.23 36.80 26.30
C ILE A 401 10.19 37.92 26.74
N ARG A 402 9.74 39.17 26.67
CA ARG A 402 10.46 40.32 27.21
C ARG A 402 10.12 40.55 28.68
N ALA A 403 11.01 41.18 29.44
CA ALA A 403 10.90 41.39 30.89
C ALA A 403 9.57 42.05 31.35
N ASP A 404 8.92 42.83 30.49
CA ASP A 404 7.62 43.46 30.74
C ASP A 404 6.40 42.55 30.47
N GLY A 405 6.65 41.26 30.18
CA GLY A 405 5.63 40.26 29.86
C GLY A 405 5.09 40.33 28.44
N ALA A 406 5.69 41.14 27.55
CA ALA A 406 5.33 41.15 26.14
C ALA A 406 6.01 40.00 25.39
N VAL A 407 5.34 39.40 24.40
CA VAL A 407 5.83 38.28 23.59
C VAL A 407 6.12 38.75 22.17
N LEU A 408 7.25 38.32 21.61
CA LEU A 408 7.57 38.62 20.21
C LEU A 408 6.62 37.88 19.27
N MET A 409 5.93 38.64 18.41
CA MET A 409 5.02 38.13 17.40
C MET A 409 5.41 38.66 16.02
N GLN A 410 5.26 37.83 15.00
CA GLN A 410 5.46 38.15 13.59
C GLN A 410 4.11 38.43 12.93
N HIS A 411 3.99 39.55 12.23
CA HIS A 411 2.86 39.82 11.34
C HIS A 411 3.16 39.25 9.95
N ARG A 412 2.38 38.25 9.54
CA ARG A 412 2.61 37.51 8.30
C ARG A 412 2.31 38.36 7.06
N ASP A 413 2.95 38.00 5.95
CA ASP A 413 2.65 38.55 4.63
C ASP A 413 1.18 38.33 4.24
N ASN A 414 0.65 39.22 3.39
CA ASN A 414 -0.70 39.07 2.84
C ASN A 414 -0.67 38.42 1.44
N LYS A 415 -0.11 37.20 1.35
CA LYS A 415 0.05 36.43 0.11
C LYS A 415 -0.94 35.26 0.11
N THR A 416 -1.62 35.02 -1.00
CA THR A 416 -2.58 33.88 -1.12
C THR A 416 -1.90 32.51 -1.09
N SER A 417 -0.58 32.45 -1.25
CA SER A 417 0.24 31.23 -1.22
C SER A 417 0.58 30.74 0.19
N ILE A 418 0.32 31.52 1.24
CA ILE A 418 0.62 31.15 2.63
C ILE A 418 -0.67 30.92 3.43
N VAL A 419 -0.59 30.06 4.44
CA VAL A 419 -1.73 29.80 5.34
C VAL A 419 -1.88 30.96 6.35
N PHE A 420 -3.11 31.38 6.60
CA PHE A 420 -3.47 32.52 7.45
C PHE A 420 -2.71 33.81 7.08
N PRO A 421 -2.88 34.33 5.85
CA PRO A 421 -2.23 35.55 5.42
C PRO A 421 -2.68 36.74 6.27
N GLY A 422 -1.74 37.60 6.67
CA GLY A 422 -2.02 38.78 7.52
C GLY A 422 -2.24 38.49 9.01
N TYR A 423 -2.16 37.23 9.46
CA TYR A 423 -2.30 36.90 10.89
C TYR A 423 -0.97 37.14 11.62
N TRP A 424 -1.06 37.33 12.94
CA TRP A 424 0.10 37.37 13.84
C TRP A 424 0.44 35.97 14.35
N CYS A 425 1.69 35.55 14.23
CA CYS A 425 2.16 34.24 14.68
C CYS A 425 3.45 34.32 15.51
N LEU A 426 3.83 33.19 16.08
CA LEU A 426 5.13 33.04 16.73
C LEU A 426 6.19 32.87 15.62
N PRO A 427 7.42 33.39 15.81
CA PRO A 427 8.53 33.07 14.92
C PRO A 427 8.78 31.57 14.86
N GLY A 428 8.91 31.02 13.65
CA GLY A 428 9.04 29.59 13.47
C GLY A 428 8.64 29.09 12.10
N GLY A 429 9.21 27.93 11.75
CA GLY A 429 9.10 27.38 10.41
C GLY A 429 9.08 25.87 10.39
N LYS A 430 9.48 25.33 9.24
CA LYS A 430 9.50 23.90 8.98
C LYS A 430 10.79 23.29 9.54
N VAL A 431 10.66 22.19 10.26
CA VAL A 431 11.82 21.37 10.66
C VAL A 431 12.37 20.67 9.41
N LYS A 432 13.66 20.86 9.14
CA LYS A 432 14.34 20.22 8.01
C LYS A 432 14.54 18.72 8.26
N MET A 433 14.79 18.02 7.18
CA MET A 433 14.95 16.57 7.14
C MET A 433 16.30 16.17 7.80
N ASP A 434 16.27 15.56 9.00
CA ASP A 434 17.38 15.36 10.00
C ASP A 434 17.64 16.52 10.98
N GLU A 435 16.73 17.48 11.08
CA GLU A 435 16.84 18.55 12.08
C GLU A 435 16.02 18.20 13.33
N GLU A 436 16.64 18.33 14.51
CA GLU A 436 15.90 18.25 15.78
C GLU A 436 14.99 19.48 15.94
N PRO A 437 13.78 19.35 16.53
CA PRO A 437 12.84 20.46 16.65
C PRO A 437 13.41 21.69 17.38
N GLU A 438 14.26 21.50 18.38
CA GLU A 438 14.92 22.61 19.08
C GLU A 438 15.93 23.34 18.17
N THR A 439 16.70 22.58 17.38
CA THR A 439 17.63 23.13 16.39
C THR A 439 16.89 23.95 15.33
N ALA A 440 15.74 23.45 14.87
CA ALA A 440 14.87 24.18 13.95
C ALA A 440 14.34 25.47 14.60
N ALA A 441 13.80 25.41 15.81
CA ALA A 441 13.29 26.58 16.51
C ALA A 441 14.37 27.68 16.68
N ARG A 442 15.59 27.27 17.02
CA ARG A 442 16.75 28.18 17.17
C ARG A 442 17.18 28.80 15.84
N ARG A 443 17.23 27.99 14.78
CA ARG A 443 17.55 28.46 13.42
C ARG A 443 16.51 29.45 12.91
N GLU A 444 15.22 29.09 12.96
CA GLU A 444 14.12 29.94 12.47
C GLU A 444 14.05 31.26 13.25
N LEU A 445 14.22 31.23 14.58
CA LEU A 445 14.26 32.45 15.40
C LEU A 445 15.43 33.37 14.97
N GLN A 446 16.59 32.80 14.69
CA GLN A 446 17.73 33.57 14.21
C GLN A 446 17.52 34.09 12.78
N GLU A 447 17.00 33.26 11.87
CA GLU A 447 16.78 33.61 10.46
C GLU A 447 15.70 34.69 10.31
N GLU A 448 14.59 34.59 11.04
CA GLU A 448 13.45 35.51 10.92
C GLU A 448 13.66 36.82 11.70
N THR A 449 14.36 36.77 12.84
CA THR A 449 14.44 37.90 13.78
C THR A 449 15.84 38.42 14.07
N GLY A 450 16.89 37.69 13.66
CA GLY A 450 18.29 37.97 14.01
C GLY A 450 18.68 37.55 15.44
N TYR A 451 17.74 37.06 16.25
CA TYR A 451 17.97 36.78 17.67
C TYR A 451 18.59 35.41 17.90
N ARG A 452 19.68 35.36 18.66
CA ARG A 452 20.30 34.10 19.09
C ARG A 452 19.95 33.83 20.56
N ALA A 453 18.97 32.94 20.77
CA ALA A 453 18.62 32.48 22.11
C ALA A 453 19.80 31.75 22.77
N SER A 454 20.03 31.91 24.07
CA SER A 454 21.05 31.12 24.78
C SER A 454 20.51 29.71 25.11
N SER A 455 19.25 29.62 25.50
CA SER A 455 18.53 28.38 25.81
C SER A 455 17.11 28.41 25.25
N LEU A 456 16.55 27.23 24.99
CA LEU A 456 15.16 27.03 24.61
C LEU A 456 14.56 25.94 25.49
N ASN A 457 13.40 26.21 26.07
CA ASN A 457 12.71 25.25 26.92
C ASN A 457 11.47 24.73 26.20
N LEU A 458 11.28 23.41 26.14
CA LEU A 458 10.09 22.82 25.53
C LEU A 458 8.84 23.25 26.31
N LEU A 459 7.90 23.89 25.62
CA LEU A 459 6.64 24.34 26.18
C LEU A 459 5.53 23.31 25.93
N ALA A 460 5.40 22.87 24.68
CA ALA A 460 4.32 22.00 24.24
C ALA A 460 4.70 21.24 22.96
N GLU A 461 4.11 20.06 22.79
CA GLU A 461 4.07 19.37 21.50
C GLU A 461 2.63 19.04 21.17
N GLU A 462 2.22 19.29 19.94
CA GLU A 462 0.88 18.99 19.50
C GLU A 462 0.84 18.59 18.02
N THR A 463 -0.33 18.16 17.60
CA THR A 463 -0.58 17.86 16.19
C THR A 463 -1.92 18.41 15.77
N TYR A 464 -1.92 19.25 14.75
CA TYR A 464 -3.11 19.92 14.25
C TYR A 464 -3.26 19.80 12.73
N LEU A 465 -4.43 20.15 12.22
CA LEU A 465 -4.75 20.16 10.80
C LEU A 465 -4.82 21.60 10.31
N LEU A 466 -4.15 21.88 9.19
CA LEU A 466 -4.30 23.15 8.47
C LEU A 466 -5.67 23.20 7.75
N PRO A 467 -6.18 24.39 7.38
CA PRO A 467 -7.42 24.54 6.61
C PRO A 467 -7.45 23.73 5.30
N GLY A 468 -6.30 23.39 4.74
CA GLY A 468 -6.16 22.50 3.57
C GLY A 468 -6.12 20.99 3.88
N GLY A 469 -6.37 20.57 5.13
CA GLY A 469 -6.37 19.16 5.57
C GLY A 469 -4.98 18.56 5.85
N GLN A 470 -3.92 19.34 5.70
CA GLN A 470 -2.56 18.87 5.95
C GLN A 470 -2.27 18.80 7.46
N LYS A 471 -1.73 17.65 7.91
CA LYS A 471 -1.36 17.39 9.31
C LYS A 471 0.04 17.93 9.62
N ILE A 472 0.14 18.78 10.64
CA ILE A 472 1.39 19.38 11.12
C ILE A 472 1.67 18.87 12.53
N ALA A 473 2.85 18.30 12.76
CA ALA A 473 3.36 18.02 14.10
C ALA A 473 4.21 19.23 14.53
N ARG A 474 3.84 19.87 15.64
CA ARG A 474 4.42 21.14 16.07
C ARG A 474 5.02 21.02 17.47
N SER A 475 6.26 21.44 17.61
CA SER A 475 6.92 21.63 18.91
C SER A 475 7.07 23.13 19.18
N ILE A 476 6.57 23.59 20.33
CA ILE A 476 6.67 24.98 20.77
C ILE A 476 7.70 25.06 21.89
N PHE A 477 8.64 25.98 21.74
CA PHE A 477 9.64 26.31 22.75
C PHE A 477 9.37 27.69 23.35
N TRP A 478 9.96 27.99 24.50
CA TRP A 478 9.92 29.33 25.07
C TRP A 478 11.28 29.72 25.68
N THR A 479 11.55 31.02 25.70
CA THR A 479 12.74 31.61 26.32
C THR A 479 12.53 33.09 26.63
N THR A 480 13.47 33.68 27.36
CA THR A 480 13.45 35.10 27.75
C THR A 480 14.38 35.92 26.85
N TYR A 481 13.89 37.06 26.38
CA TYR A 481 14.67 38.04 25.65
C TYR A 481 15.68 38.73 26.58
N ASP A 482 16.93 38.82 26.14
CA ASP A 482 18.03 39.39 26.92
C ASP A 482 18.00 40.92 27.06
N GLY A 483 17.16 41.60 26.28
CA GLY A 483 17.08 43.07 26.28
C GLY A 483 18.20 43.77 25.50
N GLN A 484 19.17 43.03 24.94
CA GLN A 484 20.40 43.56 24.36
C GLN A 484 20.46 43.36 22.84
N GLN A 485 20.10 42.18 22.34
CA GLN A 485 20.18 41.86 20.91
C GLN A 485 19.05 42.54 20.14
N LYS A 486 19.37 43.40 19.17
CA LYS A 486 18.36 44.04 18.33
C LYS A 486 17.51 42.99 17.59
N ILE A 487 16.19 43.15 17.64
CA ILE A 487 15.25 42.37 16.83
C ILE A 487 15.01 43.11 15.51
N GLU A 488 15.22 42.41 14.40
CA GLU A 488 14.88 42.87 13.06
C GLU A 488 13.79 41.97 12.45
N CYS A 489 13.16 42.42 11.37
CA CYS A 489 12.14 41.63 10.67
C CYS A 489 12.69 41.22 9.31
N PHE A 490 13.16 39.97 9.19
CA PHE A 490 13.69 39.44 7.93
C PHE A 490 12.64 38.66 7.13
N GLU A 491 11.53 38.27 7.76
CA GLU A 491 10.39 37.60 7.13
C GLU A 491 9.07 38.16 7.66
N GLY A 492 8.08 38.29 6.76
CA GLY A 492 6.79 38.91 7.07
C GLY A 492 6.81 40.43 6.94
N LYS A 493 5.77 41.08 7.47
CA LYS A 493 5.61 42.54 7.38
C LYS A 493 6.31 43.27 8.52
N GLU A 494 6.21 42.73 9.72
CA GLU A 494 6.77 43.34 10.93
C GLU A 494 6.91 42.31 12.05
N MET A 495 7.83 42.61 12.98
CA MET A 495 8.02 41.90 14.24
C MET A 495 7.74 42.85 15.39
N LYS A 496 6.89 42.46 16.35
CA LYS A 496 6.53 43.32 17.47
C LYS A 496 6.33 42.53 18.76
N PHE A 497 6.84 43.06 19.86
CA PHE A 497 6.51 42.57 21.20
C PHE A 497 5.11 43.05 21.57
N LEU A 498 4.21 42.10 21.83
CA LEU A 498 2.80 42.33 22.15
C LEU A 498 2.46 41.76 23.53
N LYS A 499 1.69 42.51 24.31
CA LYS A 499 1.05 41.98 25.53
C LYS A 499 -0.19 41.16 25.17
N LEU A 500 -0.60 40.24 26.03
CA LEU A 500 -1.79 39.40 25.82
C LEU A 500 -3.05 40.24 25.52
N ASP A 501 -3.24 41.38 26.18
CA ASP A 501 -4.40 42.24 25.92
C ASP A 501 -4.36 42.91 24.54
N GLU A 502 -3.16 43.17 23.99
CA GLU A 502 -3.01 43.67 22.61
C GLU A 502 -3.22 42.57 21.57
N MET A 503 -3.09 41.29 21.95
CA MET A 503 -3.33 40.16 21.05
C MET A 503 -4.83 39.94 20.82
N LYS A 504 -5.68 40.19 21.84
CA LYS A 504 -7.14 40.03 21.75
C LYS A 504 -7.81 40.91 20.68
N THR A 505 -7.16 42.00 20.28
CA THR A 505 -7.66 42.93 19.26
C THR A 505 -7.04 42.71 17.88
N ARG A 506 -6.31 41.60 17.68
CA ARG A 506 -5.61 41.27 16.43
C ARG A 506 -5.96 39.87 15.96
N ASP A 507 -5.81 39.64 14.66
CA ASP A 507 -5.97 38.30 14.08
C ASP A 507 -4.75 37.42 14.44
N ILE A 508 -4.86 36.66 15.52
CA ILE A 508 -3.79 35.75 15.98
C ILE A 508 -3.94 34.38 15.32
N TYR A 509 -2.82 33.79 14.90
CA TYR A 509 -2.79 32.43 14.37
C TYR A 509 -3.43 31.46 15.37
N PRO A 510 -4.40 30.62 14.93
CA PRO A 510 -5.16 29.78 15.85
C PRO A 510 -4.29 28.96 16.83
N GLY A 511 -4.62 29.07 18.12
CA GLY A 511 -3.93 28.40 19.23
C GLY A 511 -2.69 29.13 19.78
N HIS A 512 -2.12 30.11 19.07
CA HIS A 512 -0.88 30.78 19.51
C HIS A 512 -1.08 31.59 20.80
N GLU A 513 -2.24 32.23 20.97
CA GLU A 513 -2.56 32.97 22.20
C GLU A 513 -2.47 32.07 23.45
N GLY A 514 -2.97 30.83 23.35
CA GLY A 514 -2.89 29.85 24.44
C GLY A 514 -1.46 29.42 24.77
N PHE A 515 -0.57 29.34 23.76
CA PHE A 515 0.85 29.11 24.01
C PHE A 515 1.53 30.30 24.67
N CYS A 516 1.24 31.53 24.23
CA CYS A 516 1.74 32.75 24.86
C CYS A 516 1.33 32.80 26.34
N GLN A 517 0.06 32.52 26.65
CA GLN A 517 -0.43 32.50 28.03
C GLN A 517 0.30 31.47 28.89
N ARG A 518 0.40 30.22 28.43
CA ARG A 518 1.12 29.14 29.15
C ARG A 518 2.60 29.47 29.37
N ALA A 519 3.25 30.08 28.39
CA ALA A 519 4.66 30.47 28.51
C ALA A 519 4.83 31.61 29.54
N LEU A 520 3.92 32.57 29.57
CA LEU A 520 3.92 33.67 30.54
C LEU A 520 3.64 33.19 31.97
N GLU A 521 2.80 32.17 32.15
CA GLU A 521 2.61 31.53 33.45
C GLU A 521 3.92 30.90 33.95
N LYS A 522 4.64 30.17 33.07
CA LYS A 522 5.96 29.63 33.41
C LYS A 522 6.98 30.73 33.72
N PHE A 523 7.00 31.79 32.92
CA PHE A 523 7.89 32.94 33.12
C PHE A 523 7.67 33.63 34.48
N LYS A 524 6.42 33.77 34.94
CA LYS A 524 6.11 34.35 36.26
C LYS A 524 6.49 33.43 37.43
N SER A 525 6.59 32.13 37.18
CA SER A 525 6.96 31.12 38.19
C SER A 525 8.45 30.79 38.22
N SER A 526 9.23 31.34 37.28
CA SER A 526 10.68 31.19 37.16
C SER A 526 11.37 32.38 37.84
#